data_AF-A0A6P0TJ49-F1
#
_entry.id   AF-A0A6P0TJ49-F1
#
_cell.length_a   1.000
_cell.length_b   1.000
_cell.length_c   1.000
_cell.angle_alpha   90.00
_cell.angle_beta   90.00
_cell.angle_gamma   90.00
#
_symmetry.space_group_name_H-M   'P 1'
#
loop_
_entity.id
_entity.type
_entity.pdbx_description
1 polymer ?
#
loop_
_entity_poly.entity_id
_entity_poly.type
_entity_poly.pdbx_seq_one_letter_code
_entity_poly.pdbx_strand_id
1 'polypeptide(L)'
;PETKRILSEVAFWDVYYEHCSYFTQSSLQAVFENCGFEVLENSLEYKDQYITIYAKPDPRTESPAQPKALASSLTSVSADDVSDYQSKLQSTLELWSKRLDAWSQAGKKVCIWGSGSKSIGFIFTIPESRCIDFVVDINPHKNGNLMPGTHQQIVLPEKLKDISPDVVIIMNEIYLQEISADIAKMGLTPEILALS
;
A
#
# COMPACT_ATOMS: atom_id res chain seq x y z
N PRO A 1 5.07 -4.13 -6.93
CA PRO A 1 3.62 -4.09 -6.59
C PRO A 1 2.83 -4.69 -7.76
N GLU A 2 1.73 -5.39 -7.49
CA GLU A 2 0.83 -5.92 -8.52
C GLU A 2 -0.16 -4.82 -8.96
N THR A 3 -0.18 -4.53 -10.26
CA THR A 3 -0.94 -3.39 -10.83
C THR A 3 -2.45 -3.61 -10.82
N LYS A 4 -2.94 -4.81 -11.15
CA LYS A 4 -4.38 -5.09 -11.20
C LYS A 4 -5.04 -4.86 -9.85
N ARG A 5 -4.40 -5.31 -8.77
CA ARG A 5 -4.84 -5.03 -7.41
C ARG A 5 -4.94 -3.54 -7.16
N ILE A 6 -3.91 -2.77 -7.50
CA ILE A 6 -3.92 -1.30 -7.31
C ILE A 6 -5.11 -0.66 -8.04
N LEU A 7 -5.41 -1.10 -9.26
CA LEU A 7 -6.53 -0.59 -10.03
C LEU A 7 -7.89 -1.02 -9.46
N SER A 8 -8.03 -2.28 -9.04
CA SER A 8 -9.29 -2.83 -8.55
C SER A 8 -9.67 -2.32 -7.16
N GLU A 9 -8.69 -2.23 -6.26
CA GLU A 9 -8.84 -1.73 -4.87
C GLU A 9 -8.79 -0.21 -4.81
N VAL A 10 -8.40 0.45 -5.91
CA VAL A 10 -8.16 1.90 -5.92
C VAL A 10 -7.11 2.26 -4.86
N ALA A 11 -6.07 1.43 -4.73
CA ALA A 11 -5.01 1.56 -3.73
C ALA A 11 -4.04 2.70 -4.08
N PHE A 12 -4.56 3.93 -4.15
CA PHE A 12 -3.84 5.14 -4.54
C PHE A 12 -2.60 5.38 -3.67
N TRP A 13 -2.61 4.89 -2.43
CA TRP A 13 -1.49 4.95 -1.49
C TRP A 13 -0.28 4.08 -1.89
N ASP A 14 -0.43 3.15 -2.83
CA ASP A 14 0.69 2.38 -3.40
C ASP A 14 1.31 3.07 -4.63
N VAL A 15 0.82 4.26 -5.01
CA VAL A 15 1.36 5.08 -6.10
C VAL A 15 2.23 6.21 -5.55
N TYR A 16 3.54 5.97 -5.44
CA TYR A 16 4.50 6.92 -4.88
C TYR A 16 5.91 6.77 -5.49
N TYR A 17 6.81 7.71 -5.19
CA TYR A 17 8.06 7.92 -5.94
C TYR A 17 9.04 6.73 -5.97
N GLU A 18 9.05 5.86 -4.97
CA GLU A 18 9.95 4.68 -4.95
C GLU A 18 9.41 3.52 -5.81
N HIS A 19 8.11 3.51 -6.12
CA HIS A 19 7.50 2.57 -7.05
C HIS A 19 7.61 3.12 -8.47
N CYS A 20 8.79 2.95 -9.09
CA CYS A 20 9.04 3.42 -10.45
C CYS A 20 8.42 2.53 -11.53
N SER A 21 7.94 1.33 -11.19
CA SER A 21 7.36 0.38 -12.15
C SER A 21 6.20 -0.38 -11.54
N TYR A 22 5.14 -0.53 -12.32
CA TYR A 22 3.90 -1.20 -11.96
C TYR A 22 3.68 -2.37 -12.92
N PHE A 23 4.02 -3.56 -12.47
CA PHE A 23 3.92 -4.78 -13.27
C PHE A 23 2.62 -5.54 -12.97
N THR A 24 2.12 -6.22 -13.99
CA THR A 24 1.29 -7.42 -13.79
C THR A 24 2.22 -8.62 -13.79
N GLN A 25 1.77 -9.78 -13.29
CA GLN A 25 2.56 -11.02 -13.38
C GLN A 25 3.05 -11.26 -14.82
N SER A 26 2.16 -11.01 -15.78
CA SER A 26 2.40 -11.24 -17.19
C SER A 26 3.42 -10.27 -17.79
N SER A 27 3.38 -8.99 -17.42
CA SER A 27 4.37 -8.01 -17.91
C SER A 27 5.73 -8.19 -17.25
N LEU A 28 5.79 -8.58 -15.97
CA LEU A 28 7.05 -8.92 -15.30
C LEU A 28 7.72 -10.13 -15.95
N GLN A 29 6.95 -11.20 -16.19
CA GLN A 29 7.46 -12.39 -16.87
C GLN A 29 7.99 -12.06 -18.27
N ALA A 30 7.25 -11.27 -19.06
CA ALA A 30 7.69 -10.87 -20.39
C ALA A 30 9.02 -10.09 -20.36
N VAL A 31 9.24 -9.25 -19.34
CA VAL A 31 10.53 -8.54 -19.18
C VAL A 31 11.66 -9.53 -18.94
N PHE A 32 11.51 -10.48 -18.01
CA PHE A 32 12.54 -11.48 -17.72
C PHE A 32 12.86 -12.34 -18.94
N GLU A 33 11.85 -12.84 -19.65
CA GLU A 33 12.02 -13.65 -20.85
C GLU A 33 12.73 -12.87 -21.97
N ASN A 34 12.39 -11.59 -22.17
CA ASN A 34 13.06 -10.73 -23.14
C ASN A 34 14.50 -10.34 -22.74
N CYS A 35 14.82 -10.42 -21.44
CA CYS A 35 16.17 -10.20 -20.93
C CYS A 35 17.04 -11.47 -20.89
N GLY A 36 16.58 -12.58 -21.47
CA GLY A 36 17.36 -13.82 -21.57
C GLY A 36 17.27 -14.71 -20.32
N PHE A 37 16.15 -14.65 -19.60
CA PHE A 37 15.89 -15.52 -18.46
C PHE A 37 14.78 -16.54 -18.76
N GLU A 38 14.95 -17.76 -18.25
CA GLU A 38 13.89 -18.76 -18.13
C GLU A 38 13.17 -18.54 -16.79
N VAL A 39 11.89 -18.19 -16.85
CA VAL A 39 11.04 -18.03 -15.66
C VAL A 39 10.63 -19.41 -15.16
N LEU A 40 10.97 -19.71 -13.90
CA LEU A 40 10.69 -20.97 -13.23
C LEU A 40 9.39 -20.90 -12.43
N GLU A 41 9.14 -19.77 -11.78
CA GLU A 41 7.94 -19.51 -10.98
C GLU A 41 7.60 -18.02 -11.03
N ASN A 42 6.31 -17.72 -11.07
CA ASN A 42 5.74 -16.37 -11.05
C ASN A 42 4.46 -16.41 -10.23
N SER A 43 4.51 -15.89 -9.01
CA SER A 43 3.46 -16.02 -8.01
C SER A 43 3.03 -14.66 -7.46
N LEU A 44 1.81 -14.65 -6.90
CA LEU A 44 1.30 -13.54 -6.13
C LEU A 44 1.48 -13.85 -4.64
N GLU A 45 2.05 -12.92 -3.90
CA GLU A 45 2.34 -13.06 -2.49
C GLU A 45 1.79 -11.89 -1.68
N TYR A 46 1.71 -12.08 -0.36
CA TYR A 46 1.22 -11.07 0.60
C TYR A 46 -0.18 -10.56 0.21
N LYS A 47 -1.17 -11.46 0.14
CA LYS A 47 -2.53 -11.14 -0.32
C LYS A 47 -2.53 -10.41 -1.67
N ASP A 48 -1.84 -10.99 -2.64
CA ASP A 48 -1.75 -10.51 -4.01
C ASP A 48 -1.17 -9.09 -4.19
N GLN A 49 -0.54 -8.53 -3.16
CA GLN A 49 0.05 -7.17 -3.23
C GLN A 49 1.35 -7.14 -4.01
N TYR A 50 2.10 -8.25 -4.05
CA TYR A 50 3.41 -8.34 -4.68
C TYR A 50 3.49 -9.52 -5.64
N ILE A 51 4.27 -9.32 -6.70
CA ILE A 51 4.64 -10.36 -7.64
C ILE A 51 6.04 -10.84 -7.27
N THR A 52 6.18 -12.14 -7.03
CA THR A 52 7.47 -12.81 -6.80
C THR A 52 7.80 -13.64 -8.03
N ILE A 53 9.01 -13.48 -8.56
CA ILE A 53 9.47 -14.19 -9.75
C ILE A 53 10.79 -14.89 -9.46
N TYR A 54 10.86 -16.19 -9.76
CA TYR A 54 12.07 -16.98 -9.74
C TYR A 54 12.45 -17.30 -11.17
N ALA A 55 13.67 -16.92 -11.57
CA ALA A 55 14.16 -17.11 -12.92
C ALA A 55 15.66 -17.41 -12.91
N LYS A 56 16.12 -18.09 -13.95
CA LYS A 56 17.55 -18.39 -14.18
C LYS A 56 17.96 -17.92 -15.57
N PRO A 57 19.25 -17.60 -15.83
CA PRO A 57 19.70 -17.30 -17.18
C PRO A 57 19.36 -18.46 -18.14
N ASP A 58 18.76 -18.15 -19.29
CA ASP A 58 18.50 -19.14 -20.33
C ASP A 58 19.75 -19.27 -21.22
N PRO A 59 20.46 -20.41 -21.22
CA PRO A 59 21.67 -20.59 -22.01
C PRO A 59 21.40 -20.61 -23.53
N ARG A 60 20.14 -20.73 -23.96
CA ARG A 60 19.74 -20.72 -25.38
C ARG A 60 19.60 -19.32 -25.95
N THR A 61 19.56 -18.29 -25.10
CA THR A 61 19.56 -16.88 -25.54
C THR A 61 20.99 -16.42 -25.77
N GLU A 62 21.53 -16.67 -26.97
CA GLU A 62 22.89 -16.28 -27.37
C GLU A 62 23.05 -14.76 -27.65
N SER A 63 22.00 -13.98 -27.52
CA SER A 63 21.97 -12.51 -27.64
C SER A 63 20.69 -11.98 -26.97
N PRO A 64 20.60 -10.68 -26.61
CA PRO A 64 19.31 -10.11 -26.20
C PRO A 64 18.30 -10.47 -27.30
N ALA A 65 17.35 -11.34 -26.97
CA ALA A 65 16.39 -11.81 -27.94
C ALA A 65 15.70 -10.58 -28.53
N GLN A 66 15.47 -10.57 -29.84
CA GLN A 66 14.51 -9.60 -30.38
C GLN A 66 13.25 -9.70 -29.52
N PRO A 67 12.67 -8.57 -29.07
CA PRO A 67 11.53 -8.59 -28.17
C PRO A 67 10.51 -9.58 -28.71
N LYS A 68 10.30 -10.69 -28.00
CA LYS A 68 9.23 -11.61 -28.38
C LYS A 68 7.96 -10.80 -28.24
N ALA A 69 7.16 -10.73 -29.30
CA ALA A 69 5.88 -10.06 -29.25
C ALA A 69 5.13 -10.59 -28.02
N LEU A 70 4.74 -9.67 -27.12
CA LEU A 70 3.96 -10.02 -25.94
C LEU A 70 2.80 -10.90 -26.41
N ALA A 71 2.71 -12.14 -25.91
CA ALA A 71 1.62 -13.03 -26.27
C ALA A 71 0.28 -12.31 -25.98
N SER A 72 -0.68 -12.39 -26.89
CA SER A 72 -2.00 -11.78 -26.74
C SER A 72 -2.81 -12.34 -25.56
N SER A 73 -2.33 -13.43 -24.94
CA SER A 73 -2.93 -14.12 -23.80
C SER A 73 -2.42 -13.66 -22.43
N LEU A 74 -1.55 -12.65 -22.38
CA LEU A 74 -1.09 -12.09 -21.11
C LEU A 74 -2.29 -11.46 -20.38
N THR A 75 -2.40 -11.68 -19.07
CA THR A 75 -3.37 -11.02 -18.19
C THR A 75 -3.07 -9.52 -18.17
N SER A 76 -3.53 -8.81 -19.20
CA SER A 76 -3.29 -7.40 -19.40
C SER A 76 -4.18 -6.58 -18.47
N VAL A 77 -3.68 -5.40 -18.11
CA VAL A 77 -4.52 -4.27 -17.72
C VAL A 77 -5.20 -3.77 -18.98
N SER A 78 -6.53 -3.75 -18.99
CA SER A 78 -7.34 -3.23 -20.08
C SER A 78 -7.53 -1.71 -19.96
N ALA A 79 -8.01 -1.08 -21.04
CA ALA A 79 -8.41 0.32 -20.98
C ALA A 79 -9.58 0.53 -20.00
N ASP A 80 -10.46 -0.48 -19.88
CA ASP A 80 -11.60 -0.45 -18.97
C ASP A 80 -11.13 -0.48 -17.51
N ASP A 81 -10.12 -1.29 -17.15
CA ASP A 81 -9.56 -1.32 -15.79
C ASP A 81 -9.04 0.07 -15.36
N VAL A 82 -8.40 0.79 -16.28
CA VAL A 82 -7.89 2.15 -16.03
C VAL A 82 -9.03 3.16 -15.92
N SER A 83 -10.03 3.07 -16.80
CA SER A 83 -11.20 3.95 -16.76
C SER A 83 -12.01 3.76 -15.47
N ASP A 84 -12.19 2.50 -15.06
CA ASP A 84 -12.84 2.14 -13.80
C ASP A 84 -12.08 2.69 -12.60
N TYR A 85 -10.76 2.52 -12.55
CA TYR A 85 -9.92 3.12 -11.50
C TYR A 85 -10.10 4.64 -11.45
N GLN A 86 -10.01 5.33 -12.60
CA GLN A 86 -10.18 6.79 -12.65
C GLN A 86 -11.55 7.23 -12.15
N SER A 87 -12.61 6.51 -12.52
CA SER A 87 -13.98 6.82 -12.10
C SER A 87 -14.20 6.63 -10.59
N LYS A 88 -13.56 5.62 -9.99
CA LYS A 88 -13.67 5.28 -8.57
C LYS A 88 -12.70 6.09 -7.69
N LEU A 89 -11.60 6.58 -8.25
CA LEU A 89 -10.59 7.33 -7.49
C LEU A 89 -11.19 8.54 -6.81
N GLN A 90 -11.91 9.38 -7.56
CA GLN A 90 -12.47 10.62 -7.02
C GLN A 90 -13.46 10.35 -5.86
N SER A 91 -14.36 9.38 -6.02
CA SER A 91 -15.31 9.03 -4.97
C SER A 91 -14.64 8.40 -3.74
N THR A 92 -13.56 7.64 -3.94
CA THR A 92 -12.75 7.08 -2.85
C THR A 92 -12.03 8.17 -2.05
N LEU A 93 -11.44 9.16 -2.74
CA LEU A 93 -10.80 10.31 -2.10
C LEU A 93 -11.81 11.16 -1.33
N GLU A 94 -12.97 11.43 -1.93
CA GLU A 94 -14.05 12.17 -1.26
C GLU A 94 -14.60 11.43 -0.03
N LEU A 95 -14.69 10.10 -0.08
CA LEU A 95 -15.11 9.29 1.06
C LEU A 95 -14.13 9.45 2.22
N TRP A 96 -12.83 9.36 1.95
CA TRP A 96 -11.80 9.52 2.98
C TRP A 96 -11.73 10.95 3.53
N SER A 97 -11.76 11.96 2.66
CA SER A 97 -11.80 13.38 3.05
C SER A 97 -12.99 13.64 3.99
N LYS A 98 -14.20 13.21 3.62
CA LYS A 98 -15.41 13.36 4.46
C LYS A 98 -15.30 12.65 5.82
N ARG A 99 -14.70 11.45 5.87
CA ARG A 99 -14.50 10.72 7.13
C ARG A 99 -13.54 11.46 8.06
N LEU A 100 -12.41 11.91 7.53
CA LEU A 100 -11.39 12.63 8.30
C LEU A 100 -11.93 13.97 8.81
N ASP A 101 -12.66 14.71 7.98
CA ASP A 101 -13.33 15.95 8.37
C ASP A 101 -14.36 15.70 9.48
N ALA A 102 -15.19 14.67 9.36
CA ALA A 102 -16.18 14.33 10.37
C ALA A 102 -15.54 13.98 11.72
N TRP A 103 -14.44 13.21 11.72
CA TRP A 103 -13.69 12.91 12.93
C TRP A 103 -13.04 14.16 13.55
N SER A 104 -12.44 15.01 12.73
CA SER A 104 -11.84 16.28 13.15
C SER A 104 -12.89 17.20 13.81
N GLN A 105 -14.05 17.39 13.16
CA GLN A 105 -15.16 18.20 13.69
C GLN A 105 -15.75 17.62 14.98
N ALA A 106 -15.75 16.29 15.13
CA ALA A 106 -16.18 15.62 16.35
C ALA A 106 -15.11 15.62 17.46
N GLY A 107 -13.90 16.16 17.20
CA GLY A 107 -12.79 16.15 18.15
C GLY A 107 -12.24 14.74 18.44
N LYS A 108 -12.45 13.78 17.53
CA LYS A 108 -11.92 12.42 17.67
C LYS A 108 -10.40 12.41 17.48
N LYS A 109 -9.70 11.65 18.32
CA LYS A 109 -8.28 11.35 18.17
C LYS A 109 -8.09 10.22 17.16
N VAL A 110 -7.49 10.53 16.03
CA VAL A 110 -7.19 9.57 14.97
C VAL A 110 -5.70 9.26 14.96
N CYS A 111 -5.33 8.00 14.77
CA CYS A 111 -3.95 7.57 14.59
C CYS A 111 -3.81 6.71 13.34
N ILE A 112 -2.68 6.82 12.65
CA ILE A 112 -2.29 5.89 11.58
C ILE A 112 -1.37 4.83 12.16
N TRP A 113 -1.54 3.56 11.78
CA TRP A 113 -0.60 2.49 12.11
C TRP A 113 0.21 2.05 10.88
N GLY A 114 1.52 2.25 10.98
CA GLY A 114 2.55 1.95 10.00
C GLY A 114 3.13 3.22 9.36
N SER A 115 4.37 3.57 9.71
CA SER A 115 5.08 4.75 9.16
C SER A 115 5.80 4.47 7.83
N GLY A 116 5.28 3.51 7.06
CA GLY A 116 5.81 3.12 5.76
C GLY A 116 5.35 4.03 4.63
N SER A 117 5.80 3.74 3.42
CA SER A 117 5.46 4.50 2.21
C SER A 117 3.96 4.63 1.95
N LYS A 118 3.15 3.61 2.25
CA LYS A 118 1.68 3.67 2.13
C LYS A 118 1.09 4.82 2.96
N SER A 119 1.58 5.05 4.18
CA SER A 119 1.10 6.17 5.01
C SER A 119 1.50 7.52 4.43
N ILE A 120 2.68 7.63 3.82
CA ILE A 120 3.11 8.83 3.12
C ILE A 120 2.19 9.07 1.92
N GLY A 121 1.94 8.06 1.09
CA GLY A 121 0.98 8.15 -0.02
C GLY A 121 -0.40 8.61 0.44
N PHE A 122 -0.94 7.97 1.50
CA PHE A 122 -2.22 8.35 2.08
C PHE A 122 -2.26 9.82 2.53
N ILE A 123 -1.27 10.25 3.31
CA ILE A 123 -1.26 11.60 3.90
C ILE A 123 -1.06 12.68 2.85
N PHE A 124 -0.21 12.42 1.85
CA PHE A 124 0.03 13.39 0.77
C PHE A 124 -1.15 13.51 -0.19
N THR A 125 -1.88 12.42 -0.44
CA THR A 125 -3.02 12.44 -1.36
C THR A 125 -4.28 13.03 -0.72
N ILE A 126 -4.48 12.88 0.59
CA ILE A 126 -5.67 13.39 1.29
C ILE A 126 -5.27 14.51 2.27
N PRO A 127 -5.42 15.80 1.90
CA PRO A 127 -4.96 16.93 2.72
C PRO A 127 -5.54 16.94 4.15
N GLU A 128 -6.78 16.52 4.33
CA GLU A 128 -7.50 16.48 5.60
C GLU A 128 -6.83 15.55 6.61
N SER A 129 -6.10 14.52 6.15
CA SER A 129 -5.38 13.58 7.00
C SER A 129 -4.24 14.24 7.79
N ARG A 130 -3.84 15.47 7.44
CA ARG A 130 -2.82 16.24 8.16
C ARG A 130 -3.25 16.63 9.58
N CYS A 131 -4.53 16.47 9.92
CA CYS A 131 -5.02 16.62 11.29
C CYS A 131 -4.60 15.48 12.24
N ILE A 132 -4.07 14.38 11.69
CA ILE A 132 -3.59 13.24 12.47
C ILE A 132 -2.23 13.61 13.08
N ASP A 133 -2.13 13.63 14.41
CA ASP A 133 -0.90 14.03 15.10
C ASP A 133 0.15 12.90 15.21
N PHE A 134 -0.31 11.65 15.25
CA PHE A 134 0.52 10.50 15.59
C PHE A 134 0.44 9.37 14.55
N VAL A 135 1.61 8.83 14.22
CA VAL A 135 1.77 7.61 13.45
C VAL A 135 2.42 6.55 14.34
N VAL A 136 1.78 5.40 14.48
CA VAL A 136 2.29 4.28 15.27
C VAL A 136 3.21 3.43 14.39
N ASP A 137 4.39 3.07 14.91
CA ASP A 137 5.28 2.12 14.26
C ASP A 137 5.96 1.23 15.32
N ILE A 138 6.00 -0.08 15.06
CA ILE A 138 6.63 -1.05 15.96
C ILE A 138 8.16 -0.96 15.98
N ASN A 139 8.77 -0.30 14.99
CA ASN A 139 10.22 -0.18 14.89
C ASN A 139 10.76 0.84 15.91
N PRO A 140 11.54 0.41 16.92
CA PRO A 140 12.08 1.31 17.95
C PRO A 140 13.02 2.38 17.40
N HIS A 141 13.66 2.15 16.24
CA HIS A 141 14.52 3.15 15.60
C HIS A 141 13.74 4.31 14.99
N LYS A 142 12.43 4.14 14.76
CA LYS A 142 11.58 5.20 14.21
C LYS A 142 10.90 6.04 15.30
N ASN A 143 10.84 5.54 16.53
CA ASN A 143 10.21 6.25 17.64
C ASN A 143 10.86 7.61 17.89
N GLY A 144 10.02 8.64 18.06
CA GLY A 144 10.46 10.02 18.29
C GLY A 144 10.87 10.77 17.02
N ASN A 145 10.98 10.10 15.87
CA ASN A 145 11.15 10.77 14.59
C ASN A 145 9.82 11.33 14.08
N LEU A 146 9.89 12.08 12.98
CA LEU A 146 8.74 12.69 12.33
C LEU A 146 8.51 12.06 10.96
N MET A 147 7.24 11.98 10.54
CA MET A 147 6.87 11.61 9.18
C MET A 147 7.48 12.61 8.18
N PRO A 148 8.07 12.13 7.07
CA PRO A 148 8.72 12.99 6.10
C PRO A 148 7.70 13.92 5.43
N GLY A 149 7.99 15.23 5.44
CA GLY A 149 7.21 16.28 4.78
C GLY A 149 5.94 16.73 5.51
N THR A 150 5.32 15.86 6.31
CA THR A 150 4.05 16.14 7.00
C THR A 150 4.17 16.22 8.52
N HIS A 151 5.32 15.84 9.08
CA HIS A 151 5.75 16.08 10.45
C HIS A 151 4.91 15.46 11.57
N GLN A 152 4.04 14.47 11.28
CA GLN A 152 3.40 13.69 12.34
C GLN A 152 4.45 12.97 13.18
N GLN A 153 4.22 12.89 14.49
CA GLN A 153 5.15 12.22 15.38
C GLN A 153 5.02 10.71 15.24
N ILE A 154 6.14 10.02 15.04
CA ILE A 154 6.19 8.57 15.04
C ILE A 154 6.37 8.09 16.47
N VAL A 155 5.45 7.25 16.94
CA VAL A 155 5.42 6.73 18.32
C VAL A 155 5.35 5.20 18.33
N LEU A 156 5.86 4.60 19.41
CA LEU A 156 5.67 3.17 19.66
C LEU A 156 4.22 2.83 20.03
N PRO A 157 3.78 1.58 19.81
CA PRO A 157 2.43 1.12 20.16
C PRO A 157 2.03 1.39 21.61
N GLU A 158 2.96 1.28 22.57
CA GLU A 158 2.67 1.49 23.99
C GLU A 158 2.16 2.89 24.29
N LYS A 159 2.53 3.88 23.46
CA LYS A 159 2.08 5.26 23.59
C LYS A 159 0.57 5.40 23.36
N LEU A 160 -0.07 4.43 22.71
CA LEU A 160 -1.52 4.42 22.52
C LEU A 160 -2.30 4.38 23.83
N LYS A 161 -1.72 3.85 24.93
CA LYS A 161 -2.37 3.89 26.25
C LYS A 161 -2.55 5.32 26.74
N ASP A 162 -1.54 6.16 26.52
CA ASP A 162 -1.58 7.58 26.90
C ASP A 162 -2.46 8.39 25.94
N ILE A 163 -2.37 8.10 24.64
CA ILE A 163 -3.13 8.82 23.59
C ILE A 163 -4.62 8.50 23.72
N SER A 164 -4.94 7.21 23.92
CA SER A 164 -6.29 6.64 23.88
C SER A 164 -7.05 7.09 22.63
N PRO A 165 -6.62 6.63 21.44
CA PRO A 165 -7.24 7.07 20.18
C PRO A 165 -8.70 6.58 20.08
N ASP A 166 -9.53 7.38 19.43
CA ASP A 166 -10.90 6.99 19.07
C ASP A 166 -10.92 6.16 17.78
N VAL A 167 -9.94 6.39 16.89
CA VAL A 167 -9.84 5.72 15.58
C VAL A 167 -8.39 5.33 15.29
N VAL A 168 -8.18 4.11 14.79
CA VAL A 168 -6.90 3.62 14.27
C VAL A 168 -7.06 3.21 12.81
N ILE A 169 -6.30 3.85 11.91
CA ILE A 169 -6.26 3.53 10.48
C ILE A 169 -5.00 2.71 10.20
N ILE A 170 -5.17 1.43 9.89
CA ILE A 170 -4.11 0.48 9.58
C ILE A 170 -3.78 0.56 8.09
N MET A 171 -2.52 0.87 7.78
CA MET A 171 -2.09 1.12 6.39
C MET A 171 -1.96 -0.14 5.54
N ASN A 172 -1.99 -1.33 6.14
CA ASN A 172 -1.93 -2.59 5.41
C ASN A 172 -2.78 -3.66 6.11
N GLU A 173 -3.87 -4.06 5.45
CA GLU A 173 -4.83 -5.03 5.96
C GLU A 173 -4.28 -6.44 6.23
N ILE A 174 -3.07 -6.77 5.77
CA ILE A 174 -2.37 -8.01 6.15
C ILE A 174 -2.17 -8.06 7.67
N TYR A 175 -1.86 -6.93 8.28
CA TYR A 175 -1.56 -6.84 9.72
C TYR A 175 -2.80 -6.50 10.56
N LEU A 176 -4.00 -6.44 9.97
CA LEU A 176 -5.23 -6.07 10.68
C LEU A 176 -5.46 -6.93 11.93
N GLN A 177 -5.33 -8.25 11.81
CA GLN A 177 -5.57 -9.16 12.92
C GLN A 177 -4.53 -8.99 14.04
N GLU A 178 -3.25 -8.93 13.67
CA GLU A 178 -2.13 -8.76 14.61
C GLU A 178 -2.24 -7.43 15.37
N ILE A 179 -2.40 -6.33 14.63
CA ILE A 179 -2.52 -4.98 15.21
C ILE A 179 -3.77 -4.87 16.09
N SER A 180 -4.92 -5.41 15.65
CA SER A 180 -6.14 -5.39 16.47
C SER A 180 -5.97 -6.17 17.76
N ALA A 181 -5.28 -7.32 17.73
CA ALA A 181 -4.99 -8.11 18.92
C ALA A 181 -4.06 -7.35 19.88
N ASP A 182 -3.05 -6.65 19.36
CA ASP A 182 -2.14 -5.86 20.20
C ASP A 182 -2.83 -4.65 20.83
N ILE A 183 -3.68 -3.95 20.09
CA ILE A 183 -4.54 -2.88 20.62
C ILE A 183 -5.44 -3.41 21.75
N ALA A 184 -6.07 -4.57 21.55
CA ALA A 184 -6.91 -5.19 22.57
C ALA A 184 -6.12 -5.61 23.83
N LYS A 185 -4.90 -6.14 23.68
CA LYS A 185 -4.00 -6.44 24.82
C LYS A 185 -3.63 -5.20 25.63
N MET A 186 -3.65 -4.02 25.01
CA MET A 186 -3.44 -2.74 25.70
C MET A 186 -4.68 -2.24 26.45
N GLY A 187 -5.82 -2.92 26.32
CA GLY A 187 -7.09 -2.54 26.94
C GLY A 187 -7.82 -1.42 26.20
N LEU A 188 -7.48 -1.19 24.93
CA LEU A 188 -8.06 -0.13 24.10
C LEU A 188 -9.11 -0.71 23.15
N THR A 189 -10.14 0.09 22.85
CA THR A 189 -11.23 -0.29 21.93
C THR A 189 -11.56 0.83 20.93
N PRO A 190 -10.58 1.30 20.13
CA PRO A 190 -10.85 2.29 19.08
C PRO A 190 -11.70 1.68 17.96
N GLU A 191 -12.29 2.55 17.15
CA GLU A 191 -12.75 2.19 15.80
C GLU A 191 -11.53 1.81 14.95
N ILE A 192 -11.49 0.59 14.40
CA ILE A 192 -10.37 0.11 13.58
C ILE A 192 -10.80 0.05 12.12
N LEU A 193 -10.01 0.70 11.27
CA LEU A 193 -10.15 0.67 9.81
C LEU A 193 -8.84 0.18 9.21
N ALA A 194 -8.90 -0.61 8.14
CA ALA A 194 -7.72 -0.94 7.34
C ALA A 194 -7.92 -0.44 5.92
N LEU A 195 -6.81 -0.05 5.28
CA LEU A 195 -6.80 0.19 3.84
C LEU A 195 -6.92 -1.15 3.12
N SER A 196 -7.96 -1.27 2.29
CA SER A 196 -8.32 -2.41 1.45
C SER A 196 -8.90 -1.91 0.14
#